data_AF-A0A7S2RB51-F1
#
_entry.id   AF-A0A7S2RB51-F1
#
_cell.length_a   1.000
_cell.length_b   1.000
_cell.length_c   1.000
_cell.angle_alpha   90.00
_cell.angle_beta   90.00
_cell.angle_gamma   90.00
#
_symmetry.space_group_name_H-M   'P 1'
#
loop_
_entity.id
_entity.type
_entity.pdbx_description
1 polymer ?
#
loop_
_entity_poly.entity_id
_entity_poly.type
_entity_poly.pdbx_seq_one_letter_code
_entity_poly.pdbx_strand_id
1 'polypeptide(L)'
;LLQAPYKEKKSHNGKKLGNLVSDSLRPYIARENMLNQGDTAVNRLRDEVEGEIADALPLRMAKYNADRVIITENWLVKLGDGELDICRLADIRLAAAPRMVQHYIGAEQVDFLILDLLAVGELRAFRLKLPRESYSAIEAVMVARVDAARQAVWQQSEASYLEEFTALLNRRNGRNMMSPDRYRQALDERSPECLGDCGRRPDVAIAKRCTSCPERDDCFCRASWCHHCLFKWWLAQNQTRIEMEPEDIDYHWQARCPTCRVYFCLDDVVPLREEEEEEEEDVWEDYSSDASVSYSKELPSGSSESGSDQEEDDELQRAIELSLRAEGEDGNT
;
A
#
# COMPACT_ATOMS: atom_id res chain seq x y z
N LEU A 1 -19.67 39.08 -4.18
CA LEU A 1 -21.04 38.74 -3.71
C LEU A 1 -20.95 37.63 -2.66
N LEU A 2 -20.26 37.95 -1.57
CA LEU A 2 -20.01 37.04 -0.45
C LEU A 2 -21.01 37.33 0.67
N GLN A 3 -21.47 36.24 1.29
CA GLN A 3 -22.18 36.17 2.57
C GLN A 3 -23.64 36.66 2.63
N ALA A 4 -24.56 35.69 2.66
CA ALA A 4 -25.70 35.76 3.57
C ALA A 4 -25.79 34.40 4.30
N PRO A 5 -25.92 34.38 5.65
CA PRO A 5 -26.06 33.14 6.40
C PRO A 5 -27.41 32.49 6.07
N TYR A 6 -27.34 31.20 5.77
CA TYR A 6 -28.48 30.33 5.47
C TYR A 6 -29.40 30.24 6.69
N LYS A 7 -30.60 30.83 6.61
CA LYS A 7 -31.70 30.56 7.55
C LYS A 7 -32.57 29.46 6.95
N GLU A 8 -32.46 28.26 7.51
CA GLU A 8 -33.35 27.13 7.20
C GLU A 8 -34.81 27.49 7.43
N LYS A 9 -35.64 27.40 6.39
CA LYS A 9 -37.06 27.13 6.56
C LYS A 9 -37.22 25.63 6.84
N LYS A 10 -37.15 25.25 8.12
CA LYS A 10 -37.53 23.90 8.58
C LYS A 10 -39.03 23.71 8.41
N SER A 11 -39.45 22.99 7.37
CA SER A 11 -40.59 22.07 7.37
C SER A 11 -40.80 21.51 5.96
N HIS A 12 -40.98 20.19 5.83
CA HIS A 12 -41.23 19.40 4.61
C HIS A 12 -40.08 19.08 3.63
N ASN A 13 -38.99 19.84 3.53
CA ASN A 13 -37.91 19.51 2.57
C ASN A 13 -36.90 18.45 3.04
N GLY A 14 -36.74 18.22 4.36
CA GLY A 14 -35.73 17.29 4.89
C GLY A 14 -35.93 15.83 4.46
N LYS A 15 -37.18 15.33 4.47
CA LYS A 15 -37.49 13.96 4.02
C LYS A 15 -37.23 13.76 2.52
N LYS A 16 -37.40 14.82 1.72
CA LYS A 16 -37.16 14.77 0.28
C LYS A 16 -35.67 14.77 -0.04
N LEU A 17 -34.87 15.52 0.72
CA LEU A 17 -33.41 15.53 0.58
C LEU A 17 -32.81 14.20 1.02
N GLY A 18 -33.22 13.65 2.17
CA GLY A 18 -32.72 12.34 2.63
C GLY A 18 -32.97 11.22 1.63
N ASN A 19 -34.15 11.18 1.00
CA ASN A 19 -34.44 10.20 -0.06
C ASN A 19 -33.53 10.39 -1.29
N LEU A 20 -33.30 11.63 -1.72
CA LEU A 20 -32.40 11.93 -2.84
C LEU A 20 -30.94 11.57 -2.52
N VAL A 21 -30.48 11.82 -1.29
CA VAL A 21 -29.14 11.43 -0.81
C VAL A 21 -29.01 9.91 -0.85
N SER A 22 -29.97 9.19 -0.28
CA SER A 22 -29.98 7.73 -0.30
C SER A 22 -29.98 7.16 -1.74
N ASP A 23 -30.74 7.74 -2.66
CA ASP A 23 -30.76 7.31 -4.06
C ASP A 23 -29.45 7.57 -4.79
N SER A 24 -28.78 8.68 -4.48
CA SER A 24 -27.50 9.08 -5.08
C SER A 24 -26.31 8.29 -4.54
N LEU A 25 -26.43 7.77 -3.30
CA LEU A 25 -25.39 6.96 -2.67
C LEU A 25 -25.45 5.48 -3.07
N ARG A 26 -26.52 5.01 -3.72
CA ARG A 26 -26.70 3.58 -4.11
C ARG A 26 -25.49 2.96 -4.84
N PRO A 27 -24.78 3.67 -5.75
CA PRO A 27 -23.53 3.19 -6.35
C PRO A 27 -22.41 2.88 -5.34
N TYR A 28 -22.20 3.74 -4.34
CA TYR A 28 -21.20 3.53 -3.28
C TYR A 28 -21.55 2.32 -2.40
N ILE A 29 -22.85 2.12 -2.20
CA ILE A 29 -23.42 1.03 -1.42
C ILE A 29 -23.24 -0.33 -2.10
N ALA A 30 -23.36 -0.40 -3.44
CA ALA A 30 -23.12 -1.64 -4.19
C ALA A 30 -21.68 -2.16 -4.02
N ARG A 31 -20.71 -1.26 -3.84
CA ARG A 31 -19.30 -1.59 -3.58
C ARG A 31 -19.05 -2.03 -2.13
N GLU A 32 -19.57 -1.31 -1.13
CA GLU A 32 -19.46 -1.74 0.28
C GLU A 32 -20.23 -3.04 0.57
N ASN A 33 -21.25 -3.36 -0.24
CA ASN A 33 -22.11 -4.55 -0.09
C ASN A 33 -21.50 -5.90 -0.49
N MET A 34 -20.25 -5.94 -0.93
CA MET A 34 -19.50 -7.21 -0.88
C MET A 34 -19.23 -7.68 0.57
N LEU A 35 -19.58 -6.87 1.59
CA LEU A 35 -19.44 -7.16 3.02
C LEU A 35 -20.80 -7.10 3.78
N ASN A 36 -21.83 -7.84 3.35
CA ASN A 36 -22.99 -8.28 4.17
C ASN A 36 -23.67 -7.27 5.16
N GLN A 37 -23.71 -5.95 4.90
CA GLN A 37 -24.22 -4.94 5.85
C GLN A 37 -24.96 -3.75 5.21
N GLY A 38 -25.74 -4.00 4.14
CA GLY A 38 -26.22 -2.94 3.24
C GLY A 38 -27.03 -1.80 3.85
N ASP A 39 -28.00 -2.09 4.73
CA ASP A 39 -28.83 -1.02 5.29
C ASP A 39 -28.07 -0.17 6.32
N THR A 40 -27.07 -0.73 7.01
CA THR A 40 -26.25 0.03 7.96
C THR A 40 -25.22 0.92 7.28
N ALA A 41 -24.66 0.48 6.15
CA ALA A 41 -23.73 1.27 5.35
C ALA A 41 -24.41 2.50 4.72
N VAL A 42 -25.60 2.33 4.15
CA VAL A 42 -26.41 3.43 3.57
C VAL A 42 -26.66 4.54 4.59
N ASN A 43 -27.11 4.14 5.78
CA ASN A 43 -27.45 5.09 6.83
C ASN A 43 -26.21 5.81 7.34
N ARG A 44 -25.06 5.12 7.49
CA ARG A 44 -23.79 5.77 7.87
C ARG A 44 -23.34 6.81 6.85
N LEU A 45 -23.31 6.46 5.55
CA LEU A 45 -22.91 7.41 4.49
C LEU A 45 -23.87 8.58 4.37
N ARG A 46 -25.18 8.33 4.52
CA ARG A 46 -26.17 9.40 4.55
C ARG A 46 -25.93 10.32 5.74
N ASP A 47 -25.77 9.78 6.94
CA ASP A 47 -25.60 10.56 8.15
C ASP A 47 -24.28 11.35 8.13
N GLU A 48 -23.23 10.82 7.49
CA GLU A 48 -21.96 11.51 7.22
C GLU A 48 -22.15 12.70 6.27
N VAL A 49 -22.77 12.48 5.10
CA VAL A 49 -23.05 13.53 4.12
C VAL A 49 -23.98 14.60 4.71
N GLU A 50 -25.05 14.19 5.38
CA GLU A 50 -25.98 15.11 6.04
C GLU A 50 -25.30 15.88 7.17
N GLY A 51 -24.40 15.23 7.93
CA GLY A 51 -23.58 15.85 8.95
C GLY A 51 -22.66 16.93 8.39
N GLU A 52 -21.91 16.62 7.32
CA GLU A 52 -21.03 17.58 6.63
C GLU A 52 -21.79 18.72 5.96
N ILE A 53 -22.98 18.46 5.42
CA ILE A 53 -23.84 19.51 4.85
C ILE A 53 -24.44 20.39 5.97
N ALA A 54 -24.80 19.81 7.12
CA ALA A 54 -25.36 20.53 8.24
C ALA A 54 -24.32 21.36 8.98
N ASP A 55 -23.08 20.88 9.07
CA ASP A 55 -21.95 21.60 9.64
C ASP A 55 -21.42 22.62 8.61
N ALA A 56 -22.15 23.73 8.47
CA ALA A 56 -22.06 24.69 7.37
C ALA A 56 -20.73 25.49 7.26
N LEU A 57 -19.67 25.09 7.99
CA LEU A 57 -18.42 25.83 8.11
C LEU A 57 -17.45 25.68 6.91
N PRO A 58 -17.37 24.55 6.17
CA PRO A 58 -16.50 24.43 5.01
C PRO A 58 -17.19 24.61 3.65
N LEU A 59 -18.52 24.81 3.61
CA LEU A 59 -19.29 24.81 2.35
C LEU A 59 -18.90 25.98 1.42
N ARG A 60 -18.28 25.66 0.29
CA ARG A 60 -18.16 26.60 -0.84
C ARG A 60 -19.21 26.27 -1.89
N MET A 61 -19.96 27.29 -2.29
CA MET A 61 -21.09 27.15 -3.19
C MET A 61 -20.87 27.92 -4.48
N ALA A 62 -21.02 27.25 -5.61
CA ALA A 62 -21.26 27.90 -6.90
C ALA A 62 -22.71 27.65 -7.32
N LYS A 63 -23.34 28.65 -7.93
CA LYS A 63 -24.73 28.57 -8.38
C LYS A 63 -24.82 28.96 -9.83
N TYR A 64 -25.57 28.18 -10.60
CA TYR A 64 -25.97 28.52 -11.96
C TYR A 64 -27.39 28.02 -12.20
N ASN A 65 -28.32 28.92 -12.53
CA ASN A 65 -29.75 28.62 -12.61
C ASN A 65 -30.29 27.97 -11.32
N ALA A 66 -30.98 26.82 -11.45
CA ALA A 66 -31.43 26.00 -10.35
C ALA A 66 -30.31 25.14 -9.75
N ASP A 67 -29.25 24.89 -10.53
CA ASP A 67 -28.15 24.03 -10.12
C ASP A 67 -27.26 24.73 -9.09
N ARG A 68 -26.92 23.98 -8.03
CA ARG A 68 -25.99 24.40 -6.98
C ARG A 68 -24.93 23.34 -6.82
N VAL A 69 -23.69 23.78 -6.73
CA VAL A 69 -22.54 22.90 -6.52
C VAL A 69 -21.97 23.27 -5.17
N ILE A 70 -21.84 22.28 -4.31
CA ILE A 70 -21.40 22.39 -2.94
C ILE A 70 -20.15 21.52 -2.80
N ILE A 71 -19.07 22.12 -2.30
CA ILE A 71 -17.84 21.41 -1.94
C ILE A 71 -17.77 21.38 -0.42
N THR A 72 -17.76 20.17 0.15
CA THR A 72 -17.56 19.92 1.58
C THR A 72 -16.11 19.52 1.84
N GLU A 73 -15.83 18.91 2.99
CA GLU A 73 -14.51 18.37 3.31
C GLU A 73 -14.18 17.13 2.47
N ASN A 74 -15.14 16.20 2.34
CA ASN A 74 -14.93 14.92 1.66
C ASN A 74 -15.81 14.73 0.42
N TRP A 75 -16.80 15.60 0.18
CA TRP A 75 -17.83 15.40 -0.83
C TRP A 75 -17.96 16.59 -1.79
N LEU A 76 -18.20 16.26 -3.06
CA LEU A 76 -18.70 17.15 -4.08
C LEU A 76 -20.17 16.83 -4.33
N VAL A 77 -21.03 17.81 -4.10
CA VAL A 77 -22.48 17.65 -4.21
C VAL A 77 -23.01 18.62 -5.25
N LYS A 78 -23.72 18.12 -6.24
CA LYS A 78 -24.47 18.93 -7.22
C LYS A 78 -25.97 18.69 -7.01
N LEU A 79 -26.67 19.77 -6.71
CA LEU A 79 -28.11 19.84 -6.54
C LEU A 79 -28.70 20.48 -7.79
N GLY A 80 -29.44 19.72 -8.59
CA GLY A 80 -30.22 20.23 -9.71
C GLY A 80 -31.72 20.29 -9.43
N ASP A 81 -32.52 20.53 -10.47
CA ASP A 81 -33.98 20.52 -10.39
C ASP A 81 -34.53 19.09 -10.21
N GLY A 82 -34.47 18.58 -8.97
CA GLY A 82 -34.93 17.25 -8.59
C GLY A 82 -33.90 16.14 -8.73
N GLU A 83 -32.71 16.47 -9.21
CA GLU A 83 -31.56 15.56 -9.26
C GLU A 83 -30.54 15.94 -8.19
N LEU A 84 -29.93 14.93 -7.58
CA LEU A 84 -28.81 15.08 -6.68
C LEU A 84 -27.69 14.18 -7.23
N ASP A 85 -26.52 14.75 -7.44
CA ASP A 85 -25.32 14.01 -7.77
C ASP A 85 -24.35 14.19 -6.59
N ILE A 86 -23.83 13.09 -6.03
CA ILE A 86 -22.86 13.11 -4.94
C ILE A 86 -21.62 12.34 -5.39
N CYS A 87 -20.45 12.92 -5.15
CA CYS A 87 -19.17 12.28 -5.43
C CYS A 87 -18.18 12.48 -4.29
N ARG A 88 -17.47 11.43 -3.87
CA ARG A 88 -16.34 11.57 -2.94
C ARG A 88 -15.19 12.28 -3.62
N LEU A 89 -14.60 13.28 -2.96
CA LEU A 89 -13.51 14.07 -3.53
C LEU A 89 -12.26 13.21 -3.82
N ALA A 90 -11.95 12.24 -2.96
CA ALA A 90 -10.83 11.31 -3.16
C ALA A 90 -10.98 10.47 -4.45
N ASP A 91 -12.22 10.17 -4.84
CA ASP A 91 -12.55 9.30 -5.96
C ASP A 91 -12.71 10.05 -7.29
N ILE A 92 -12.69 11.39 -7.27
CA ILE A 92 -12.81 12.20 -8.49
C ILE A 92 -11.59 11.96 -9.38
N ARG A 93 -11.85 11.67 -10.66
CA ARG A 93 -10.88 11.68 -11.76
C ARG A 93 -11.45 12.46 -12.93
N LEU A 94 -10.62 13.14 -13.70
CA LEU A 94 -11.08 13.80 -14.93
C LEU A 94 -11.26 12.73 -16.02
N ALA A 95 -12.49 12.58 -16.53
CA ALA A 95 -12.79 11.68 -17.64
C ALA A 95 -12.13 12.15 -18.94
N ALA A 96 -12.05 13.46 -19.10
CA ALA A 96 -11.51 14.14 -20.27
C ALA A 96 -10.99 15.52 -19.86
N ALA A 97 -10.22 16.14 -20.75
CA ALA A 97 -9.82 17.52 -20.59
C ALA A 97 -11.06 18.43 -20.43
N PRO A 98 -11.02 19.45 -19.55
CA PRO A 98 -12.10 20.40 -19.38
C PRO A 98 -12.49 21.03 -20.72
N ARG A 99 -13.80 21.08 -21.01
CA ARG A 99 -14.33 21.67 -22.25
C ARG A 99 -14.90 23.05 -21.99
N MET A 100 -14.58 24.01 -22.85
CA MET A 100 -15.17 25.34 -22.82
C MET A 100 -16.30 25.43 -23.85
N VAL A 101 -17.46 25.90 -23.44
CA VAL A 101 -18.63 26.06 -24.30
C VAL A 101 -19.18 27.47 -24.13
N GLN A 102 -19.36 28.19 -25.22
CA GLN A 102 -19.90 29.54 -25.19
C GLN A 102 -21.43 29.49 -25.34
N HIS A 103 -22.14 30.24 -24.52
CA HIS A 103 -23.60 30.31 -24.58
C HIS A 103 -24.08 31.76 -24.50
N TYR A 104 -25.08 32.10 -25.31
CA TYR A 104 -25.70 33.42 -25.27
C TYR A 104 -26.87 33.39 -24.28
N ILE A 105 -26.81 34.24 -23.26
CA ILE A 105 -27.91 34.48 -22.33
C ILE A 105 -28.44 35.88 -22.65
N GLY A 106 -29.55 35.93 -23.40
CA GLY A 106 -30.05 37.18 -23.97
C GLY A 106 -29.07 37.73 -25.01
N ALA A 107 -28.47 38.90 -24.73
CA ALA A 107 -27.49 39.55 -25.61
C ALA A 107 -26.03 39.35 -25.14
N GLU A 108 -25.81 38.72 -23.98
CA GLU A 108 -24.48 38.53 -23.41
C GLU A 108 -23.95 37.14 -23.71
N GLN A 109 -22.68 37.07 -24.11
CA GLN A 109 -21.95 35.82 -24.31
C GLN A 109 -21.27 35.43 -23.00
N VAL A 110 -21.57 34.22 -22.51
CA VAL A 110 -20.99 33.68 -21.28
C VAL A 110 -20.26 32.39 -21.60
N ASP A 111 -19.02 32.28 -21.12
CA ASP A 111 -18.21 31.07 -21.25
C ASP A 111 -18.53 30.09 -20.12
N PHE A 112 -18.84 28.84 -20.48
CA PHE A 112 -19.07 27.74 -19.56
C PHE A 112 -17.90 26.78 -19.58
N LEU A 113 -17.50 26.33 -18.39
CA LEU A 113 -16.62 25.19 -18.24
C LEU A 113 -17.46 23.94 -17.97
N ILE A 114 -17.20 22.88 -18.73
CA ILE A 114 -17.78 21.56 -18.54
C ILE A 114 -16.67 20.60 -18.12
N LEU A 115 -16.81 20.03 -16.93
CA LEU A 115 -15.95 19.00 -16.38
C LEU A 115 -16.73 17.68 -16.38
N ASP A 116 -16.23 16.71 -17.14
CA ASP A 116 -16.70 15.33 -17.06
C ASP A 116 -15.82 14.62 -16.01
N LEU A 117 -16.38 14.31 -14.85
CA LEU A 117 -15.69 13.62 -13.76
C LEU A 117 -16.11 12.15 -13.73
N LEU A 118 -15.15 11.26 -13.56
CA LEU A 118 -15.37 9.85 -13.21
C LEU A 118 -15.21 9.71 -11.69
N ALA A 119 -16.14 9.00 -11.07
CA ALA A 119 -15.92 8.44 -9.75
C ALA A 119 -15.33 7.03 -9.91
N VAL A 120 -14.25 6.72 -9.20
CA VAL A 120 -13.63 5.38 -9.23
C VAL A 120 -14.65 4.33 -8.74
N GLY A 121 -15.11 3.47 -9.65
CA GLY A 121 -15.97 2.32 -9.33
C GLY A 121 -17.34 2.26 -10.02
N GLU A 122 -17.82 3.31 -10.73
CA GLU A 122 -19.07 3.21 -11.52
C GLU A 122 -19.16 4.15 -12.75
N LEU A 123 -20.03 3.72 -13.68
CA LEU A 123 -20.37 4.29 -15.01
C LEU A 123 -21.06 5.66 -15.01
N ARG A 124 -21.35 6.26 -13.85
CA ARG A 124 -22.07 7.54 -13.81
C ARG A 124 -21.10 8.71 -13.80
N ALA A 125 -20.86 9.27 -14.99
CA ALA A 125 -20.11 10.51 -15.16
C ALA A 125 -20.78 11.64 -14.38
N PHE A 126 -20.06 12.21 -13.41
CA PHE A 126 -20.48 13.43 -12.73
C PHE A 126 -20.12 14.61 -13.63
N ARG A 127 -21.13 15.17 -14.29
CA ARG A 127 -20.94 16.34 -15.18
C ARG A 127 -21.20 17.63 -14.43
N LEU A 128 -20.15 18.42 -14.28
CA LEU A 128 -20.19 19.75 -13.70
C LEU A 128 -20.14 20.80 -14.82
N LYS A 129 -21.19 21.63 -14.92
CA LYS A 129 -21.26 22.75 -15.86
C LYS A 129 -21.44 24.05 -15.08
N LEU A 130 -20.46 24.94 -15.14
CA LEU A 130 -20.49 26.23 -14.44
C LEU A 130 -19.99 27.36 -15.37
N PRO A 131 -20.50 28.59 -15.20
CA PRO A 131 -19.87 29.77 -15.78
C PRO A 131 -18.41 29.86 -15.34
N ARG A 132 -17.53 30.34 -16.22
CA ARG A 132 -16.09 30.42 -15.96
C ARG A 132 -15.77 31.21 -14.70
N GLU A 133 -16.49 32.29 -14.45
CA GLU A 133 -16.32 33.16 -13.28
C GLU A 133 -16.68 32.42 -11.98
N SER A 134 -17.75 31.62 -12.03
CA SER A 134 -18.20 30.82 -10.89
C SER A 134 -17.23 29.66 -10.62
N TYR A 135 -16.69 29.03 -11.65
CA TYR A 135 -15.69 27.99 -11.51
C TYR A 135 -14.38 28.55 -10.96
N SER A 136 -13.89 29.67 -11.50
CA SER A 136 -12.63 30.31 -11.06
C SER A 136 -12.69 30.69 -9.57
N ALA A 137 -13.89 31.00 -9.04
CA ALA A 137 -14.09 31.31 -7.63
C ALA A 137 -13.94 30.10 -6.70
N ILE A 138 -14.08 28.87 -7.22
CA ILE A 138 -14.04 27.62 -6.43
C ILE A 138 -12.91 26.68 -6.83
N GLU A 139 -12.24 26.90 -7.96
CA GLU A 139 -11.21 26.03 -8.55
C GLU A 139 -10.09 25.73 -7.56
N ALA A 140 -9.45 26.76 -7.00
CA ALA A 140 -8.35 26.58 -6.05
C ALA A 140 -8.77 25.78 -4.82
N VAL A 141 -10.00 25.97 -4.34
CA VAL A 141 -10.53 25.22 -3.20
C VAL A 141 -10.83 23.77 -3.60
N MET A 142 -11.43 23.56 -4.77
CA MET A 142 -11.75 22.24 -5.29
C MET A 142 -10.48 21.40 -5.45
N VAL A 143 -9.45 21.94 -6.10
CA VAL A 143 -8.16 21.26 -6.30
C VAL A 143 -7.53 20.93 -4.95
N ALA A 144 -7.39 21.90 -4.05
CA ALA A 144 -6.80 21.68 -2.73
C ALA A 144 -7.56 20.63 -1.91
N ARG A 145 -8.89 20.60 -2.00
CA ARG A 145 -9.73 19.63 -1.28
C ARG A 145 -9.66 18.22 -1.90
N VAL A 146 -9.61 18.12 -3.22
CA VAL A 146 -9.39 16.83 -3.90
C VAL A 146 -8.03 16.26 -3.50
N ASP A 147 -6.98 17.07 -3.50
CA ASP A 147 -5.62 16.64 -3.13
C ASP A 147 -5.57 16.22 -1.65
N ALA A 148 -6.16 17.01 -0.74
CA ALA A 148 -6.23 16.68 0.68
C ALA A 148 -7.02 15.38 0.93
N ALA A 149 -8.17 15.20 0.27
CA ALA A 149 -8.97 13.99 0.41
C ALA A 149 -8.24 12.74 -0.11
N ARG A 150 -7.54 12.84 -1.25
CA ARG A 150 -6.70 11.76 -1.76
C ARG A 150 -5.56 11.43 -0.82
N GLN A 151 -4.89 12.45 -0.28
CA GLN A 151 -3.80 12.26 0.67
C GLN A 151 -4.28 11.59 1.97
N ALA A 152 -5.47 11.97 2.47
CA ALA A 152 -6.05 11.35 3.66
C ALA A 152 -6.39 9.87 3.42
N VAL A 153 -7.03 9.55 2.29
CA VAL A 153 -7.31 8.15 1.91
C VAL A 153 -6.02 7.36 1.74
N TRP A 154 -5.00 7.96 1.13
CA TRP A 154 -3.69 7.35 0.97
C TRP A 154 -3.01 7.07 2.32
N GLN A 155 -3.02 8.02 3.25
CA GLN A 155 -2.45 7.82 4.59
C GLN A 155 -3.17 6.71 5.36
N GLN A 156 -4.50 6.66 5.22
CA GLN A 156 -5.31 5.61 5.85
C GLN A 156 -4.99 4.24 5.24
N SER A 157 -4.94 4.14 3.92
CA SER A 157 -4.64 2.88 3.23
C SER A 157 -3.20 2.43 3.48
N GLU A 158 -2.22 3.35 3.45
CA GLU A 158 -0.82 3.09 3.81
C GLU A 158 -0.70 2.44 5.19
N ALA A 159 -1.42 2.94 6.20
CA ALA A 159 -1.42 2.36 7.53
C ALA A 159 -1.99 0.93 7.53
N SER A 160 -3.11 0.70 6.85
CA SER A 160 -3.71 -0.64 6.73
C SER A 160 -2.80 -1.62 6.00
N TYR A 161 -2.19 -1.22 4.89
CA TYR A 161 -1.27 -2.08 4.14
C TYR A 161 0.01 -2.39 4.91
N LEU A 162 0.52 -1.42 5.68
CA LEU A 162 1.66 -1.66 6.56
C LEU A 162 1.31 -2.66 7.67
N GLU A 163 0.11 -2.57 8.25
CA GLU A 163 -0.37 -3.53 9.25
C GLU A 163 -0.46 -4.94 8.66
N GLU A 164 -1.02 -5.07 7.46
CA GLU A 164 -1.11 -6.35 6.74
C GLU A 164 0.30 -6.90 6.42
N PHE A 165 1.20 -6.07 5.93
CA PHE A 165 2.60 -6.45 5.70
C PHE A 165 3.31 -6.89 6.98
N THR A 166 3.07 -6.19 8.09
CA THR A 166 3.61 -6.57 9.41
C THR A 166 3.06 -7.93 9.84
N ALA A 167 1.77 -8.19 9.64
CA ALA A 167 1.17 -9.48 9.90
C ALA A 167 1.75 -10.59 9.00
N LEU A 168 2.05 -10.31 7.73
CA LEU A 168 2.73 -11.23 6.82
C LEU A 168 4.13 -11.59 7.31
N LEU A 169 4.93 -10.60 7.73
CA LEU A 169 6.25 -10.85 8.31
C LEU A 169 6.16 -11.70 9.59
N ASN A 170 5.21 -11.38 10.47
CA ASN A 170 5.00 -12.14 11.70
C ASN A 170 4.61 -13.60 11.46
N ARG A 171 3.81 -13.89 10.41
CA ARG A 171 3.50 -15.27 10.01
C ARG A 171 4.72 -16.02 9.47
N ARG A 172 5.66 -15.32 8.83
CA ARG A 172 6.89 -15.90 8.25
C ARG A 172 7.95 -16.22 9.29
N ASN A 173 7.94 -15.52 10.44
CA ASN A 173 8.87 -15.72 11.56
C ASN A 173 8.97 -17.18 12.04
N GLY A 174 7.96 -18.04 11.82
CA GLY A 174 7.97 -19.42 12.33
C GLY A 174 8.50 -20.51 11.39
N ARG A 175 8.72 -20.25 10.09
CA ARG A 175 9.06 -21.31 9.10
C ARG A 175 10.14 -20.95 8.10
N ASN A 176 10.45 -19.66 7.95
CA ASN A 176 11.29 -19.16 6.86
C ASN A 176 12.11 -17.97 7.37
N MET A 177 13.07 -18.23 8.25
CA MET A 177 13.99 -17.20 8.75
C MET A 177 15.26 -17.15 7.90
N MET A 178 16.01 -16.06 8.01
CA MET A 178 17.37 -15.96 7.46
C MET A 178 18.32 -16.76 8.39
N SER A 179 19.26 -17.51 7.81
CA SER A 179 20.16 -18.34 8.63
C SER A 179 21.02 -17.48 9.58
N PRO A 180 21.36 -17.99 10.78
CA PRO A 180 22.19 -17.29 11.77
C PRO A 180 23.49 -16.70 11.21
N ASP A 181 24.13 -17.38 10.25
CA ASP A 181 25.40 -16.92 9.66
C ASP A 181 25.25 -15.67 8.79
N ARG A 182 24.17 -15.55 8.01
CA ARG A 182 23.89 -14.32 7.25
C ARG A 182 23.32 -13.22 8.15
N TYR A 183 22.67 -13.60 9.25
CA TYR A 183 22.21 -12.68 10.29
C TYR A 183 23.40 -12.01 11.02
N ARG A 184 24.42 -12.78 11.42
CA ARG A 184 25.66 -12.25 12.03
C ARG A 184 26.44 -11.31 11.10
N GLN A 185 26.45 -11.58 9.79
CA GLN A 185 27.03 -10.65 8.80
C GLN A 185 26.18 -9.39 8.58
N ALA A 186 24.87 -9.47 8.81
CA ALA A 186 23.94 -8.36 8.67
C ALA A 186 23.96 -7.41 9.89
N LEU A 187 24.28 -7.95 11.08
CA LEU A 187 24.41 -7.23 12.35
C LEU A 187 25.87 -7.21 12.82
N ASP A 188 26.70 -6.47 12.09
CA ASP A 188 27.92 -5.93 12.71
C ASP A 188 27.49 -4.68 13.50
N GLU A 189 27.95 -4.52 14.74
CA GLU A 189 27.45 -3.60 15.81
C GLU A 189 27.39 -2.10 15.46
N ARG A 190 27.64 -1.71 14.21
CA ARG A 190 27.86 -0.33 13.75
C ARG A 190 26.67 0.38 13.12
N SER A 191 25.55 -0.28 12.80
CA SER A 191 24.34 0.42 12.35
C SER A 191 23.23 0.34 13.40
N PRO A 192 23.28 1.19 14.45
CA PRO A 192 22.27 1.18 15.51
C PRO A 192 20.89 1.64 15.01
N GLU A 193 20.80 2.22 13.81
CA GLU A 193 19.60 2.90 13.31
C GLU A 193 19.29 2.53 11.86
N CYS A 194 17.99 2.47 11.57
CA CYS A 194 17.44 2.30 10.23
C CYS A 194 17.84 3.47 9.32
N LEU A 195 18.28 3.19 8.10
CA LEU A 195 18.60 4.19 7.07
C LEU A 195 17.42 5.06 6.65
N GLY A 196 16.20 4.66 6.98
CA GLY A 196 15.00 5.46 6.80
C GLY A 196 14.79 6.55 7.86
N ASP A 197 15.75 6.75 8.77
CA ASP A 197 15.78 7.82 9.78
C ASP A 197 14.50 7.95 10.61
N CYS A 198 13.97 6.79 11.04
CA CYS A 198 12.73 6.69 11.80
C CYS A 198 12.94 6.42 13.30
N GLY A 199 14.20 6.45 13.76
CA GLY A 199 14.58 6.13 15.14
C GLY A 199 14.38 4.67 15.54
N ARG A 200 14.15 3.76 14.58
CA ARG A 200 14.03 2.30 14.82
C ARG A 200 15.31 1.59 14.40
N ARG A 201 15.55 0.42 14.98
CA ARG A 201 16.61 -0.50 14.52
C ARG A 201 16.22 -1.20 13.21
N PRO A 202 17.19 -1.58 12.37
CA PRO A 202 16.95 -2.51 11.28
C PRO A 202 16.39 -3.84 11.80
N ASP A 203 15.34 -4.35 11.17
CA ASP A 203 14.67 -5.60 11.58
C ASP A 203 14.31 -6.50 10.39
N VAL A 204 14.67 -6.11 9.17
CA VAL A 204 14.46 -6.90 7.95
C VAL A 204 15.66 -6.86 7.00
N ALA A 205 15.79 -7.90 6.19
CA ALA A 205 16.67 -7.99 5.04
C ALA A 205 15.88 -8.33 3.76
N ILE A 206 16.51 -8.14 2.60
CA ILE A 206 15.97 -8.58 1.31
C ILE A 206 16.74 -9.83 0.91
N ALA A 207 16.03 -10.93 0.65
CA ALA A 207 16.58 -12.19 0.18
C ALA A 207 15.64 -12.80 -0.87
N LYS A 208 16.19 -13.30 -1.98
CA LYS A 208 15.38 -13.89 -3.05
C LYS A 208 14.61 -15.10 -2.52
N ARG A 209 13.29 -14.96 -2.40
CA ARG A 209 12.37 -16.00 -1.92
C ARG A 209 11.11 -16.13 -2.76
N CYS A 210 10.75 -15.05 -3.44
CA CYS A 210 9.65 -15.03 -4.37
C CYS A 210 9.93 -16.00 -5.53
N THR A 211 9.11 -17.05 -5.66
CA THR A 211 9.21 -18.01 -6.77
C THR A 211 8.52 -17.53 -8.04
N SER A 212 7.63 -16.53 -7.93
CA SER A 212 6.88 -15.97 -9.06
C SER A 212 7.70 -14.96 -9.89
N CYS A 213 8.90 -14.59 -9.44
CA CYS A 213 9.77 -13.61 -10.11
C CYS A 213 11.18 -14.18 -10.37
N PRO A 214 11.34 -15.12 -11.32
CA PRO A 214 12.58 -15.87 -11.51
C PRO A 214 13.78 -15.02 -11.97
N GLU A 215 13.53 -13.96 -12.74
CA GLU A 215 14.53 -13.09 -13.37
C GLU A 215 15.28 -12.15 -12.40
N ARG A 216 15.00 -12.22 -11.09
CA ARG A 216 15.62 -11.32 -10.11
C ARG A 216 16.96 -11.83 -9.60
N ASP A 217 17.92 -10.93 -9.43
CA ASP A 217 19.21 -11.21 -8.81
C ASP A 217 19.11 -11.33 -7.28
N ASP A 218 20.11 -11.95 -6.66
CA ASP A 218 20.25 -11.98 -5.20
C ASP A 218 20.68 -10.61 -4.65
N CYS A 219 20.06 -10.21 -3.54
CA CYS A 219 20.47 -9.01 -2.81
C CYS A 219 21.54 -9.38 -1.76
N PHE A 220 22.72 -8.78 -1.89
CA PHE A 220 23.83 -8.93 -0.93
C PHE A 220 23.99 -7.71 0.00
N CYS A 221 22.95 -6.88 0.11
CA CYS A 221 22.99 -5.74 1.03
C CYS A 221 22.92 -6.19 2.47
N ARG A 222 23.56 -5.41 3.34
CA ARG A 222 23.36 -5.53 4.79
C ARG A 222 21.94 -5.12 5.17
N ALA A 223 21.48 -5.67 6.29
CA ALA A 223 20.19 -5.32 6.85
C ALA A 223 20.28 -3.97 7.56
N SER A 224 19.88 -2.90 6.86
CA SER A 224 19.99 -1.53 7.37
C SER A 224 18.65 -0.80 7.37
N TRP A 225 17.54 -1.53 7.18
CA TRP A 225 16.20 -0.99 7.09
C TRP A 225 15.27 -1.72 8.08
N CYS A 226 14.33 -0.98 8.65
CA CYS A 226 13.19 -1.58 9.33
C CYS A 226 12.06 -1.86 8.32
N HIS A 227 11.19 -2.81 8.63
CA HIS A 227 10.06 -3.21 7.78
C HIS A 227 9.18 -2.02 7.40
N HIS A 228 8.98 -1.08 8.32
CA HIS A 228 8.19 0.12 8.08
C HIS A 228 8.81 1.00 6.98
N CYS A 229 10.09 1.34 7.10
CA CYS A 229 10.76 2.20 6.12
C CYS A 229 10.94 1.49 4.78
N LEU A 230 11.23 0.19 4.80
CA LEU A 230 11.35 -0.59 3.58
C LEU A 230 10.00 -0.73 2.85
N PHE A 231 8.91 -0.91 3.60
CA PHE A 231 7.56 -0.92 3.05
C PHE A 231 7.18 0.43 2.44
N LYS A 232 7.42 1.54 3.14
CA LYS A 232 7.20 2.90 2.60
C LYS A 232 7.97 3.14 1.31
N TRP A 233 9.23 2.68 1.25
CA TRP A 233 10.02 2.76 0.04
C TRP A 233 9.40 1.96 -1.12
N TRP A 234 8.99 0.73 -0.85
CA TRP A 234 8.31 -0.13 -1.83
C TRP A 234 7.00 0.52 -2.33
N LEU A 235 6.22 1.10 -1.41
CA LEU A 235 4.95 1.76 -1.71
C LEU A 235 5.16 2.98 -2.61
N ALA A 236 6.16 3.82 -2.31
CA ALA A 236 6.49 4.99 -3.12
C ALA A 236 6.91 4.60 -4.56
N GLN A 237 7.61 3.49 -4.75
CA GLN A 237 8.01 2.99 -6.07
C GLN A 237 6.81 2.45 -6.89
N ASN A 238 5.74 2.03 -6.22
CA ASN A 238 4.54 1.46 -6.85
C ASN A 238 3.32 2.40 -6.80
N GLN A 239 3.48 3.64 -6.34
CA GLN A 239 2.37 4.59 -6.17
C GLN A 239 1.56 4.77 -7.46
N THR A 240 2.21 4.95 -8.61
CA THR A 240 1.50 5.11 -9.89
C THR A 240 0.71 3.86 -10.28
N ARG A 241 1.19 2.65 -9.92
CA ARG A 241 0.44 1.41 -10.18
C ARG A 241 -0.80 1.34 -9.30
N ILE A 242 -0.67 1.68 -8.01
CA ILE A 242 -1.79 1.71 -7.06
C ILE A 242 -2.87 2.71 -7.49
N GLU A 243 -2.45 3.87 -8.03
CA GLU A 243 -3.40 4.87 -8.53
C GLU A 243 -4.17 4.40 -9.77
N MET A 244 -3.57 3.53 -10.59
CA MET A 244 -4.17 2.99 -11.81
C MET A 244 -4.96 1.69 -11.57
N GLU A 245 -4.54 0.88 -10.60
CA GLU A 245 -5.11 -0.43 -10.23
C GLU A 245 -5.43 -0.44 -8.72
N PRO A 246 -6.49 0.26 -8.28
CA PRO A 246 -6.78 0.49 -6.87
C PRO A 246 -7.51 -0.69 -6.18
N GLU A 247 -7.72 -1.79 -6.89
CA GLU A 247 -8.61 -2.87 -6.45
C GLU A 247 -7.96 -3.72 -5.37
N ASP A 248 -6.65 -4.04 -5.47
CA ASP A 248 -5.88 -4.68 -4.40
C ASP A 248 -4.36 -4.41 -4.58
N ILE A 249 -3.62 -4.26 -3.47
CA ILE A 249 -2.16 -4.20 -3.52
C ILE A 249 -1.60 -5.61 -3.77
N ASP A 250 -0.87 -5.77 -4.87
CA ASP A 250 -0.15 -7.01 -5.14
C ASP A 250 1.25 -6.97 -4.52
N TYR A 251 1.47 -7.83 -3.52
CA TYR A 251 2.77 -8.00 -2.86
C TYR A 251 3.88 -8.50 -3.77
N HIS A 252 3.57 -8.97 -4.98
CA HIS A 252 4.52 -9.40 -6.00
C HIS A 252 5.05 -8.24 -6.84
N TRP A 253 4.42 -7.05 -6.79
CA TRP A 253 4.93 -5.88 -7.49
C TRP A 253 6.37 -5.59 -7.10
N GLN A 254 7.17 -5.27 -8.12
CA GLN A 254 8.60 -5.14 -7.96
C GLN A 254 8.96 -3.70 -7.58
N ALA A 255 9.81 -3.55 -6.58
CA ALA A 255 10.55 -2.33 -6.30
C ALA A 255 12.05 -2.60 -6.42
N ARG A 256 12.85 -1.53 -6.39
CA ARG A 256 14.31 -1.63 -6.36
C ARG A 256 14.82 -1.45 -4.94
N CYS A 257 15.75 -2.30 -4.51
CA CYS A 257 16.42 -2.17 -3.21
C CYS A 257 16.95 -0.73 -3.06
N PRO A 258 16.65 -0.04 -1.95
CA PRO A 258 17.10 1.34 -1.74
C PRO A 258 18.64 1.46 -1.70
N THR A 259 19.33 0.35 -1.43
CA THR A 259 20.78 0.28 -1.30
C THR A 259 21.48 -0.12 -2.60
N CYS A 260 21.22 -1.33 -3.14
CA CYS A 260 21.90 -1.86 -4.34
C CYS A 260 21.08 -1.80 -5.62
N ARG A 261 19.81 -1.37 -5.56
CA ARG A 261 18.87 -1.29 -6.69
C ARG A 261 18.46 -2.61 -7.36
N VAL A 262 18.86 -3.76 -6.83
CA VAL A 262 18.33 -5.07 -7.24
C VAL A 262 16.81 -5.10 -7.08
N TYR A 263 16.11 -5.74 -8.01
CA TYR A 263 14.66 -5.88 -7.94
C TYR A 263 14.25 -6.84 -6.82
N PHE A 264 13.23 -6.46 -6.07
CA PHE A 264 12.63 -7.28 -5.01
C PHE A 264 11.13 -7.00 -4.91
N CYS A 265 10.40 -7.88 -4.21
CA CYS A 265 9.01 -7.65 -3.82
C CYS A 265 8.86 -7.95 -2.34
N LEU A 266 7.66 -7.75 -1.80
CA LEU A 266 7.44 -7.90 -0.37
C LEU A 266 7.54 -9.36 0.11
N ASP A 267 7.52 -10.34 -0.80
CA ASP A 267 7.83 -11.75 -0.50
C ASP A 267 9.31 -12.02 -0.29
N ASP A 268 10.18 -11.19 -0.86
CA ASP A 268 11.63 -11.26 -0.68
C ASP A 268 12.08 -10.62 0.65
N VAL A 269 11.18 -9.95 1.38
CA VAL A 269 11.52 -9.32 2.66
C VAL A 269 11.44 -10.35 3.78
N VAL A 270 12.55 -10.47 4.51
CA VAL A 270 12.72 -11.44 5.59
C VAL A 270 13.05 -10.75 6.91
N PRO A 271 12.47 -11.19 8.03
CA PRO A 271 12.74 -10.66 9.36
C PRO A 271 14.09 -11.16 9.92
N LEU A 272 14.71 -10.34 10.76
CA LEU A 272 15.94 -10.63 11.51
C LEU A 272 15.59 -11.18 12.92
N ARG A 273 16.35 -12.12 13.50
CA ARG A 273 16.17 -12.64 14.88
C ARG A 273 17.36 -12.34 15.77
N GLU A 274 17.19 -11.57 16.84
CA GLU A 274 18.11 -11.63 17.99
C GLU A 274 18.12 -13.06 18.53
N GLU A 275 19.28 -13.73 18.46
CA GLU A 275 19.50 -14.94 19.24
C GLU A 275 19.31 -14.50 20.69
N GLU A 276 18.25 -15.00 21.34
CA GLU A 276 18.25 -15.08 22.80
C GLU A 276 19.47 -15.92 23.11
N GLU A 277 20.54 -15.27 23.61
CA GLU A 277 21.62 -15.97 24.29
C GLU A 277 20.92 -16.78 25.38
N GLU A 278 20.79 -18.09 25.18
CA GLU A 278 20.56 -18.99 26.28
C GLU A 278 21.75 -18.74 27.20
N GLU A 279 21.50 -18.00 28.29
CA GLU A 279 22.45 -17.91 29.39
C GLU A 279 22.73 -19.35 29.80
N GLU A 280 23.81 -19.94 29.27
CA GLU A 280 24.47 -21.06 29.90
C GLU A 280 24.86 -20.51 31.28
N GLU A 281 24.00 -20.74 32.27
CA GLU A 281 24.38 -20.70 33.66
C GLU A 281 25.56 -21.68 33.76
N ASP A 282 26.78 -21.14 33.69
CA ASP A 282 28.00 -21.77 34.15
C ASP A 282 27.78 -22.08 35.63
N VAL A 283 27.14 -23.22 35.89
CA VAL A 283 27.14 -23.87 37.19
C VAL A 283 28.58 -24.31 37.40
N TRP A 284 29.38 -23.41 37.97
CA TRP A 284 30.62 -23.76 38.64
C TRP A 284 30.25 -24.68 39.80
N GLU A 285 30.15 -25.99 39.55
CA GLU A 285 30.20 -26.98 40.61
C GLU A 285 31.55 -26.85 41.30
N ASP A 286 31.50 -26.31 42.52
CA ASP A 286 32.59 -26.23 43.48
C ASP A 286 33.05 -27.64 43.86
N TYR A 287 33.91 -28.23 43.03
CA TYR A 287 34.57 -29.50 43.33
C TYR A 287 35.93 -29.23 43.98
N SER A 288 35.92 -28.78 45.23
CA SER A 288 37.10 -28.84 46.09
C SER A 288 37.06 -30.08 46.99
N SER A 289 38.02 -30.97 46.70
CA SER A 289 38.73 -31.89 47.61
C SER A 289 37.91 -32.90 48.43
N ASP A 290 37.90 -34.16 47.99
CA ASP A 290 38.57 -35.26 48.72
C ASP A 290 38.33 -36.61 48.02
N ALA A 291 39.39 -37.18 47.41
CA ALA A 291 39.72 -38.61 47.49
C ALA A 291 40.88 -38.95 46.55
N SER A 292 42.02 -39.21 47.18
CA SER A 292 43.16 -39.94 46.63
C SER A 292 42.74 -41.28 46.00
N VAL A 293 42.92 -41.45 44.69
CA VAL A 293 43.13 -42.77 44.09
C VAL A 293 44.20 -42.63 43.00
N SER A 294 45.33 -43.30 43.24
CA SER A 294 46.41 -43.51 42.28
C SER A 294 46.01 -44.55 41.24
N TYR A 295 46.15 -44.24 39.95
CA TYR A 295 46.33 -45.27 38.93
C TYR A 295 47.36 -44.85 37.89
N SER A 296 48.28 -45.76 37.63
CA SER A 296 49.41 -45.64 36.74
C SER A 296 49.00 -45.79 35.27
N LYS A 297 49.55 -44.92 34.43
CA LYS A 297 50.28 -45.21 33.18
C LYS A 297 49.74 -46.37 32.31
N GLU A 298 49.26 -46.04 31.10
CA GLU A 298 49.79 -46.51 29.80
C GLU A 298 49.02 -45.90 28.60
N LEU A 299 49.79 -45.41 27.63
CA LEU A 299 49.45 -45.13 26.22
C LEU A 299 50.37 -46.07 25.39
N PRO A 300 50.26 -46.21 24.06
CA PRO A 300 49.14 -46.01 23.10
C PRO A 300 49.04 -47.15 22.04
N SER A 301 48.00 -47.14 21.20
CA SER A 301 48.07 -47.59 19.77
C SER A 301 46.71 -47.35 19.09
N GLY A 302 46.64 -46.61 17.97
CA GLY A 302 46.40 -47.16 16.62
C GLY A 302 44.90 -47.43 16.38
N SER A 303 44.21 -46.94 15.35
CA SER A 303 44.54 -46.98 13.94
C SER A 303 43.60 -46.08 13.11
N SER A 304 44.16 -45.62 12.00
CA SER A 304 43.55 -45.07 10.79
C SER A 304 42.52 -45.99 10.13
N GLU A 305 41.40 -45.42 9.64
CA GLU A 305 40.71 -45.93 8.44
C GLU A 305 40.25 -44.75 7.58
N SER A 306 40.63 -44.82 6.31
CA SER A 306 40.43 -43.87 5.22
C SER A 306 39.95 -44.68 4.00
N GLY A 307 38.89 -44.22 3.34
CA GLY A 307 38.30 -44.78 2.13
C GLY A 307 36.78 -44.58 2.19
N SER A 308 36.08 -43.99 1.22
CA SER A 308 36.23 -44.14 -0.24
C SER A 308 35.49 -43.01 -0.98
N ASP A 309 36.22 -42.08 -1.60
CA ASP A 309 35.68 -40.99 -2.45
C ASP A 309 35.92 -41.27 -3.96
N GLN A 310 35.69 -42.50 -4.42
CA GLN A 310 36.00 -42.90 -5.81
C GLN A 310 34.79 -43.33 -6.65
N GLU A 311 33.57 -43.29 -6.11
CA GLU A 311 32.36 -43.62 -6.88
C GLU A 311 31.59 -42.39 -7.39
N GLU A 312 31.81 -41.19 -6.83
CA GLU A 312 31.06 -39.97 -7.25
C GLU A 312 31.66 -39.28 -8.50
N ASP A 313 32.94 -39.46 -8.79
CA ASP A 313 33.60 -38.80 -9.94
C ASP A 313 33.26 -39.43 -11.30
N ASP A 314 32.92 -40.73 -11.33
CA ASP A 314 32.56 -41.44 -12.56
C ASP A 314 31.12 -41.12 -13.04
N GLU A 315 30.25 -40.67 -12.14
CA GLU A 315 28.86 -40.30 -12.48
C GLU A 315 28.79 -38.87 -13.05
N LEU A 316 29.65 -37.96 -12.56
CA LEU A 316 29.79 -36.59 -13.06
C LEU A 316 30.36 -36.54 -14.49
N GLN A 317 31.32 -37.40 -14.83
CA GLN A 317 31.87 -37.44 -16.19
C GLN A 317 30.85 -37.95 -17.23
N ARG A 318 29.96 -38.88 -16.87
CA ARG A 318 28.88 -39.33 -17.77
C ARG A 318 27.80 -38.27 -18.01
N ALA A 319 27.48 -37.46 -17.02
CA ALA A 319 26.50 -36.38 -17.17
C ALA A 319 26.98 -35.27 -18.12
N ILE A 320 28.29 -35.00 -18.14
CA ILE A 320 28.91 -33.99 -19.01
C ILE A 320 28.93 -34.46 -20.48
N GLU A 321 29.22 -35.73 -20.75
CA GLU A 321 29.20 -36.27 -22.12
C GLU A 321 27.78 -36.30 -22.74
N LEU A 322 26.74 -36.54 -21.93
CA LEU A 322 25.35 -36.51 -22.38
C LEU A 322 24.86 -35.10 -22.72
N SER A 323 25.37 -34.08 -22.03
CA SER A 323 24.98 -32.69 -22.25
C SER A 323 25.57 -32.11 -23.54
N LEU A 324 26.81 -32.50 -23.89
CA LEU A 324 27.48 -32.02 -25.11
C LEU A 324 26.93 -32.63 -26.42
N ARG A 325 26.12 -33.69 -26.33
CA ARG A 325 25.42 -34.25 -27.50
C ARG A 325 24.08 -33.57 -27.81
N ALA A 326 23.49 -32.87 -26.85
CA ALA A 326 22.17 -32.25 -27.03
C ALA A 326 22.22 -30.87 -27.71
N GLU A 327 23.37 -30.19 -27.72
CA GLU A 327 23.50 -28.83 -28.29
C GLU A 327 23.91 -28.80 -29.78
N GLY A 328 23.91 -29.96 -30.46
CA GLY A 328 24.35 -30.08 -31.86
C GLY A 328 23.25 -30.09 -32.92
N GLU A 329 21.97 -30.11 -32.54
CA GLU A 329 20.85 -30.32 -33.47
C GLU A 329 19.73 -29.30 -33.26
N ASP A 330 19.99 -28.01 -33.50
CA ASP A 330 18.92 -27.04 -33.79
C ASP A 330 19.49 -25.83 -34.53
N GLY A 331 19.75 -26.03 -35.82
CA GLY A 331 20.34 -25.02 -36.68
C GLY A 331 20.01 -25.24 -38.15
N ASN A 332 18.73 -25.41 -38.51
CA ASN A 332 18.22 -25.10 -39.85
C ASN A 332 16.68 -25.19 -39.93
N THR A 333 15.97 -24.05 -39.87
CA THR A 333 14.83 -23.70 -40.75
C THR A 333 14.31 -22.31 -40.46
#